data_AF-A0A8H6YFV8-F1
#
_entry.id   AF-A0A8H6YFV8-F1
#
_cell.length_a   1.000
_cell.length_b   1.000
_cell.length_c   1.000
_cell.angle_alpha   90.00
_cell.angle_beta   90.00
_cell.angle_gamma   90.00
#
_symmetry.space_group_name_H-M   'P 1'
#
loop_
_entity.id
_entity.type
_entity.pdbx_description
1 polymer ?
#
loop_
_entity_poly.entity_id
_entity_poly.type
_entity_poly.pdbx_seq_one_letter_code
_entity_poly.pdbx_strand_id
1 'polypeptide(L)'
;MLTTVSVRAILLEQIERTRQSSKADIERFIEESERKIISLELQIGLLRVKLQRFRPLVELQDRERACIESLRYIIAPIRTLPIELLVEIFRHAIRQHVNDSFRDAHRITQVCSHWRKVAHAAPRLWIGPIWVDLSDGRRQLYVDGCMEQPLTLVHWKFFSGLPPDCTLCVVAVVSLFRSSADWRRAG
;
A
#
# COMPACT_ATOMS: atom_id res chain seq x y z
N MET A 1 -81.71 28.88 34.64
CA MET A 1 -80.81 27.93 35.35
C MET A 1 -80.77 26.53 34.73
N LEU A 2 -81.63 26.17 33.76
CA LEU A 2 -81.67 24.82 33.17
C LEU A 2 -80.68 24.57 32.01
N THR A 3 -80.01 25.60 31.47
CA THR A 3 -79.10 25.45 30.32
C THR A 3 -77.69 24.99 30.70
N THR A 4 -77.21 25.32 31.90
CA THR A 4 -75.84 25.01 32.35
C THR A 4 -75.65 23.53 32.68
N VAL A 5 -76.68 22.87 33.20
CA VAL A 5 -76.66 21.43 33.52
C VAL A 5 -76.57 20.57 32.26
N SER A 6 -77.27 20.96 31.19
CA SER A 6 -77.25 20.26 29.90
C SER A 6 -75.89 20.36 29.19
N VAL A 7 -75.28 21.55 29.20
CA VAL A 7 -73.95 21.75 28.59
C VAL A 7 -72.86 20.93 29.29
N ARG A 8 -72.91 20.82 30.62
CA ARG A 8 -71.93 20.01 31.39
C ARG A 8 -72.02 18.52 31.06
N ALA A 9 -73.23 17.99 30.92
CA ALA A 9 -73.44 16.58 30.56
C ALA A 9 -72.87 16.27 29.16
N ILE A 10 -73.13 17.14 28.19
CA ILE A 10 -72.60 17.02 26.82
C ILE A 10 -71.07 17.07 26.81
N LEU A 11 -70.47 18.02 27.55
CA LEU A 11 -69.02 18.16 27.60
C LEU A 11 -68.34 16.93 28.21
N LEU A 12 -68.91 16.36 29.27
CA LEU A 12 -68.39 15.14 29.90
C LEU A 12 -68.49 13.93 28.96
N GLU A 13 -69.60 13.80 28.23
CA GLU A 13 -69.75 12.74 27.24
C GLU A 13 -68.74 12.89 26.08
N GLN A 14 -68.50 14.12 25.63
CA GLN A 14 -67.48 14.41 24.61
C GLN A 14 -66.07 14.05 25.11
N ILE A 15 -65.75 14.38 26.36
CA ILE A 15 -64.47 14.04 26.99
C ILE A 15 -64.30 12.53 27.08
N GLU A 16 -65.32 11.78 27.52
CA GLU A 16 -65.19 10.33 27.61
C GLU A 16 -65.09 9.68 26.22
N ARG A 17 -65.84 10.16 25.23
CA ARG A 17 -65.72 9.68 23.84
C ARG A 17 -64.34 9.92 23.24
N THR A 18 -63.80 11.13 23.41
CA THR A 18 -62.44 11.46 22.92
C THR A 18 -61.37 10.65 23.64
N ARG A 19 -61.53 10.44 24.95
CA ARG A 19 -60.66 9.56 25.75
C ARG A 19 -60.72 8.12 25.28
N GLN A 20 -61.92 7.59 25.03
CA GLN A 20 -62.12 6.23 24.53
C GLN A 20 -61.50 6.05 23.13
N SER A 21 -61.67 7.03 22.25
CA SER A 21 -61.07 7.04 20.91
C SER A 21 -59.55 7.06 20.99
N SER A 22 -58.98 7.98 21.76
CA SER A 22 -57.52 8.09 21.93
C SER A 22 -56.93 6.82 22.54
N LYS A 23 -57.64 6.18 23.49
CA LYS A 23 -57.23 4.89 24.06
C LYS A 23 -57.18 3.81 22.99
N ALA A 24 -58.22 3.68 22.17
CA ALA A 24 -58.28 2.69 21.09
C ALA A 24 -57.19 2.93 20.02
N ASP A 25 -56.85 4.18 19.74
CA ASP A 25 -55.77 4.52 18.81
C ASP A 25 -54.40 4.07 19.34
N ILE A 26 -54.15 4.29 20.64
CA ILE A 26 -52.91 3.85 21.31
C ILE A 26 -52.83 2.31 21.33
N GLU A 27 -53.92 1.62 21.65
CA GLU A 27 -53.96 0.15 21.68
C GLU A 27 -53.64 -0.44 20.30
N ARG A 28 -54.22 0.10 19.22
CA ARG A 28 -53.90 -0.32 17.85
C ARG A 28 -52.43 -0.12 17.50
N PHE A 29 -51.88 1.03 17.87
CA PHE A 29 -50.47 1.33 17.62
C PHE A 29 -49.53 0.38 18.37
N ILE A 30 -49.87 0.02 19.61
CA ILE A 30 -49.13 -0.97 20.39
C ILE A 30 -49.15 -2.34 19.68
N GLU A 31 -50.33 -2.85 19.31
CA GLU A 31 -50.45 -4.15 18.65
C GLU A 31 -49.70 -4.19 17.29
N GLU A 32 -49.73 -3.10 16.53
CA GLU A 32 -48.97 -2.99 15.28
C GLU A 32 -47.46 -3.02 15.55
N SER A 33 -47.01 -2.28 16.57
CA SER A 33 -45.60 -2.23 16.96
C SER A 33 -45.10 -3.59 17.47
N GLU A 34 -45.91 -4.28 18.28
CA GLU A 34 -45.60 -5.64 18.77
C GLU A 34 -45.44 -6.63 17.63
N ARG A 35 -46.35 -6.61 16.64
CA ARG A 35 -46.23 -7.44 15.43
C ARG A 35 -44.92 -7.17 14.68
N LYS A 36 -44.53 -5.91 14.58
CA LYS A 36 -43.29 -5.51 13.92
C LYS A 36 -42.05 -5.96 14.70
N ILE A 37 -42.07 -5.86 16.03
CA ILE A 37 -40.99 -6.35 16.89
C ILE A 37 -40.79 -7.85 16.67
N ILE A 38 -41.87 -8.64 16.74
CA ILE A 38 -41.81 -10.10 16.51
C ILE A 38 -41.21 -10.43 15.13
N SER A 39 -41.64 -9.72 14.08
CA SER A 39 -41.11 -9.90 12.73
C SER A 39 -39.60 -9.63 12.65
N LEU A 40 -39.13 -8.56 13.29
CA LEU A 40 -37.70 -8.20 13.30
C LEU A 40 -36.88 -9.18 14.13
N GLU A 41 -37.39 -9.63 15.28
CA GLU A 41 -36.73 -10.64 16.12
C GLU A 41 -36.50 -11.95 15.37
N LEU A 42 -37.49 -12.40 14.58
CA LEU A 42 -37.36 -13.58 13.73
C LEU A 42 -36.27 -13.39 12.67
N GLN A 43 -36.21 -12.23 12.01
CA GLN A 43 -35.18 -11.93 11.02
C GLN A 43 -33.78 -11.89 11.66
N ILE A 44 -33.65 -11.26 12.83
CA ILE A 44 -32.40 -11.21 13.59
C ILE A 44 -31.97 -12.63 13.96
N GLY A 45 -32.88 -13.47 14.44
CA GLY A 45 -32.62 -14.87 14.75
C GLY A 45 -32.09 -15.65 13.55
N LEU A 46 -32.75 -15.53 12.40
CA LEU A 46 -32.34 -16.18 11.15
C LEU A 46 -30.93 -15.74 10.71
N LEU A 47 -30.65 -14.44 10.75
CA LEU A 47 -29.34 -13.90 10.37
C LEU A 47 -28.24 -14.38 11.32
N ARG A 48 -28.51 -14.44 12.63
CA ARG A 48 -27.57 -14.99 13.62
C ARG A 48 -27.23 -16.45 13.32
N VAL A 49 -28.21 -17.28 13.00
CA VAL A 49 -27.98 -18.69 12.60
C VAL A 49 -27.13 -18.77 11.33
N LYS A 50 -27.43 -17.95 10.32
CA LYS A 50 -26.61 -17.88 9.10
C LYS A 50 -25.17 -17.49 9.40
N LEU A 51 -24.94 -16.47 10.23
CA LEU A 51 -23.60 -16.06 10.63
C LEU A 51 -22.86 -17.16 11.40
N GLN A 52 -23.54 -17.83 12.33
CA GLN A 52 -22.96 -18.95 13.07
C GLN A 52 -22.53 -20.08 12.14
N ARG A 53 -23.29 -20.36 11.08
CA ARG A 53 -22.93 -21.36 10.05
C ARG A 53 -21.67 -20.98 9.27
N PHE A 54 -21.43 -19.69 9.00
CA PHE A 54 -20.27 -19.24 8.23
C PHE A 54 -19.02 -19.00 9.07
N ARG A 55 -19.15 -18.86 10.39
CA ARG A 55 -18.03 -18.70 11.32
C ARG A 55 -16.87 -19.69 11.10
N PRO A 56 -17.07 -21.02 10.98
CA PRO A 56 -15.95 -21.94 10.78
C PRO A 56 -15.20 -21.71 9.46
N LEU A 57 -15.86 -21.17 8.43
CA LEU A 57 -15.19 -20.86 7.16
C LEU A 57 -14.26 -19.65 7.30
N VAL A 58 -14.67 -18.66 8.08
CA VAL A 58 -13.81 -17.50 8.39
C VAL A 58 -12.61 -17.96 9.21
N GLU A 59 -12.83 -18.78 10.23
CA GLU A 59 -11.74 -19.33 11.05
C GLU A 59 -10.77 -20.19 10.22
N LEU A 60 -11.27 -20.96 9.25
CA LEU A 60 -10.44 -21.70 8.31
C LEU A 60 -9.63 -20.77 7.40
N GLN A 61 -10.27 -19.74 6.83
CA GLN A 61 -9.59 -18.75 6.00
C GLN A 61 -8.45 -18.06 6.78
N ASP A 62 -8.67 -17.70 8.04
CA ASP A 62 -7.67 -17.04 8.86
C ASP A 62 -6.48 -17.98 9.15
N ARG A 63 -6.73 -19.27 9.40
CA ARG A 63 -5.68 -20.28 9.55
C ARG A 63 -4.85 -20.44 8.28
N GLU A 64 -5.50 -20.55 7.13
CA GLU A 64 -4.80 -20.67 5.85
C GLU A 64 -3.97 -19.43 5.53
N ARG A 65 -4.52 -18.23 5.80
CA ARG A 65 -3.76 -16.97 5.65
C ARG A 65 -2.53 -16.93 6.55
N ALA A 66 -2.67 -17.34 7.82
CA ALA A 66 -1.55 -17.39 8.75
C ALA A 66 -0.48 -18.40 8.31
N CYS A 67 -0.89 -19.56 7.79
CA CYS A 67 0.01 -20.57 7.24
C CYS A 67 0.77 -20.05 6.01
N ILE A 68 0.07 -19.41 5.06
CA ILE A 68 0.70 -18.82 3.89
C ILE A 68 1.73 -17.76 4.32
N GLU A 69 1.39 -16.90 5.28
CA GLU A 69 2.31 -15.84 5.69
C GLU A 69 3.55 -16.38 6.41
N SER A 70 3.42 -17.42 7.23
CA SER A 70 4.56 -18.10 7.86
C SER A 70 5.46 -18.79 6.82
N LEU A 71 4.87 -19.42 5.79
CA LEU A 71 5.63 -20.02 4.70
C LEU A 71 6.32 -18.96 3.84
N ARG A 72 5.70 -17.79 3.63
CA ARG A 72 6.34 -16.67 2.92
C ARG A 72 7.54 -16.12 3.68
N TYR A 73 7.48 -16.10 5.01
CA TYR A 73 8.61 -15.78 5.86
C TYR A 73 9.76 -16.78 5.67
N ILE A 74 9.46 -18.08 5.63
CA ILE A 74 10.45 -19.15 5.45
C ILE A 74 11.07 -19.13 4.04
N ILE A 75 10.27 -18.94 3.00
CA ILE A 75 10.73 -19.02 1.60
C ILE A 75 11.55 -17.78 1.20
N ALA A 76 11.36 -16.65 1.88
CA ALA A 76 12.11 -15.43 1.58
C ALA A 76 12.73 -14.80 2.85
N PRO A 77 13.71 -15.47 3.50
CA PRO A 77 14.37 -14.93 4.70
C PRO A 77 15.01 -13.57 4.44
N ILE A 78 15.44 -13.30 3.21
CA ILE A 78 16.03 -12.03 2.83
C ILE A 78 15.05 -10.84 2.91
N ARG A 79 13.73 -11.09 2.93
CA ARG A 79 12.69 -10.05 3.10
C ARG A 79 12.43 -9.70 4.56
N THR A 80 13.00 -10.46 5.50
CA THR A 80 12.82 -10.28 6.94
C THR A 80 14.04 -9.63 7.57
N LEU A 81 15.12 -9.48 6.78
CA LEU A 81 16.30 -8.74 7.20
C LEU A 81 15.98 -7.25 7.35
N PRO A 82 16.47 -6.60 8.41
CA PRO A 82 16.54 -5.15 8.49
C PRO A 82 17.19 -4.56 7.24
N ILE A 83 16.70 -3.39 6.85
CA ILE A 83 17.14 -2.70 5.63
C ILE A 83 18.66 -2.46 5.66
N GLU A 84 19.21 -2.17 6.83
CA GLU A 84 20.63 -1.93 7.05
C GLU A 84 21.49 -3.15 6.70
N LEU A 85 21.05 -4.34 7.11
CA LEU A 85 21.75 -5.59 6.80
C LEU A 85 21.63 -5.92 5.32
N LEU A 86 20.47 -5.67 4.71
CA LEU A 86 20.26 -5.90 3.29
C LEU A 86 21.17 -4.99 2.43
N VAL A 87 21.30 -3.72 2.82
CA VAL A 87 22.23 -2.77 2.17
C VAL A 87 23.69 -3.20 2.33
N GLU A 88 24.07 -3.73 3.50
CA GLU A 88 25.43 -4.22 3.72
C GLU A 88 25.75 -5.45 2.86
N ILE A 89 24.79 -6.38 2.72
CA ILE A 89 24.89 -7.52 1.80
C ILE A 89 25.08 -7.01 0.36
N PHE A 90 24.29 -6.03 -0.08
CA PHE A 90 24.43 -5.43 -1.41
C PHE A 90 25.81 -4.82 -1.62
N ARG A 91 26.32 -4.10 -0.61
CA ARG A 91 27.66 -3.50 -0.65
C ARG A 91 28.76 -4.55 -0.81
N HIS A 92 28.66 -5.66 -0.08
CA HIS A 92 29.60 -6.77 -0.22
C HIS A 92 29.52 -7.45 -1.59
N ALA A 93 28.31 -7.67 -2.11
CA ALA A 93 28.11 -8.27 -3.43
C ALA A 93 28.69 -7.41 -4.56
N ILE A 94 28.50 -6.08 -4.48
CA ILE A 94 29.01 -5.14 -5.49
C ILE A 94 30.54 -5.00 -5.41
N ARG A 95 31.11 -4.96 -4.21
CA ARG A 95 32.57 -4.77 -4.01
C ARG A 95 33.43 -5.94 -4.49
N GLN A 96 32.84 -7.12 -4.68
CA GLN A 96 33.55 -8.27 -5.25
C GLN A 96 34.00 -8.03 -6.70
N HIS A 97 33.39 -7.06 -7.40
CA HIS A 97 33.65 -6.78 -8.82
C HIS A 97 33.98 -5.28 -9.01
N VAL A 98 35.23 -4.91 -8.70
CA VAL A 98 35.72 -3.51 -8.72
C VAL A 98 35.50 -2.80 -10.06
N ASN A 99 35.46 -3.54 -11.17
CA ASN A 99 35.34 -2.99 -12.52
C ASN A 99 33.90 -2.87 -13.04
N ASP A 100 32.90 -3.43 -12.35
CA ASP A 100 31.50 -3.52 -12.83
C ASP A 100 30.47 -3.07 -11.79
N SER A 101 30.88 -2.23 -10.82
CA SER A 101 30.07 -1.90 -9.65
C SER A 101 28.66 -1.36 -9.96
N PHE A 102 28.52 -0.58 -11.04
CA PHE A 102 27.22 -0.08 -11.50
C PHE A 102 26.32 -1.19 -12.06
N ARG A 103 26.90 -2.10 -12.86
CA ARG A 103 26.18 -3.23 -13.45
C ARG A 103 25.67 -4.16 -12.36
N ASP A 104 26.47 -4.40 -11.32
CA ASP A 104 26.09 -5.26 -10.21
C ASP A 104 25.05 -4.60 -9.29
N ALA A 105 25.19 -3.31 -9.01
CA ALA A 105 24.14 -2.54 -8.34
C ALA A 105 22.82 -2.62 -9.12
N HIS A 106 22.89 -2.48 -10.45
CA HIS A 106 21.72 -2.61 -11.31
C HIS A 106 21.12 -4.02 -11.28
N ARG A 107 21.93 -5.08 -11.33
CA ARG A 107 21.47 -6.49 -11.22
C ARG A 107 20.69 -6.74 -9.93
N ILE A 108 21.14 -6.18 -8.80
CA ILE A 108 20.44 -6.27 -7.52
C ILE A 108 19.02 -5.68 -7.61
N THR A 109 18.82 -4.58 -8.35
CA THR A 109 17.48 -3.98 -8.57
C THR A 109 16.53 -4.84 -9.41
N GLN A 110 17.04 -5.88 -10.09
CA GLN A 110 16.24 -6.77 -10.94
C GLN A 110 15.74 -8.03 -10.21
N VAL A 111 16.17 -8.27 -8.96
CA VAL A 111 15.77 -9.47 -8.19
C VAL A 111 14.29 -9.42 -7.80
N CYS A 112 13.86 -8.34 -7.16
CA CYS A 112 12.45 -8.12 -6.82
C CYS A 112 12.16 -6.64 -6.51
N SER A 113 10.89 -6.28 -6.39
CA SER A 113 10.45 -4.92 -6.07
C SER A 113 10.98 -4.42 -4.72
N HIS A 114 11.12 -5.29 -3.71
CA HIS A 114 11.67 -4.93 -2.40
C HIS A 114 13.16 -4.55 -2.49
N TRP A 115 13.96 -5.38 -3.15
CA TRP A 115 15.39 -5.12 -3.34
C TRP A 115 15.63 -3.85 -4.15
N ARG A 116 14.82 -3.61 -5.17
CA ARG A 116 14.84 -2.37 -5.96
C ARG A 116 14.63 -1.14 -5.08
N LYS A 117 13.58 -1.14 -4.24
CA LYS A 117 13.28 -0.03 -3.34
C LYS A 117 14.44 0.23 -2.36
N VAL A 118 14.97 -0.82 -1.75
CA VAL A 118 16.10 -0.72 -0.81
C VAL A 118 17.35 -0.20 -1.52
N ALA A 119 17.69 -0.73 -2.69
CA ALA A 119 18.88 -0.34 -3.44
C ALA A 119 18.83 1.12 -3.91
N HIS A 120 17.67 1.60 -4.40
CA HIS A 120 17.51 3.01 -4.75
C HIS A 120 17.53 3.95 -3.53
N ALA A 121 17.05 3.49 -2.38
CA ALA A 121 17.10 4.24 -1.12
C ALA A 121 18.50 4.29 -0.48
N ALA A 122 19.48 3.56 -1.04
CA ALA A 122 20.85 3.49 -0.53
C ALA A 122 21.86 4.12 -1.53
N PRO A 123 22.04 5.46 -1.53
CA PRO A 123 22.95 6.17 -2.44
C PRO A 123 24.38 5.61 -2.43
N ARG A 124 24.83 5.08 -1.30
CA ARG A 124 26.17 4.50 -1.12
C ARG A 124 26.49 3.32 -2.04
N LEU A 125 25.47 2.68 -2.62
CA LEU A 125 25.65 1.59 -3.59
C LEU A 125 26.02 2.09 -4.99
N TRP A 126 25.85 3.39 -5.27
CA TRP A 126 25.95 3.98 -6.61
C TRP A 126 27.17 4.89 -6.80
N ILE A 127 28.10 4.94 -5.83
CA ILE A 127 29.24 5.88 -5.81
C ILE A 127 30.42 5.40 -6.70
N GLY A 128 30.32 4.24 -7.36
CA GLY A 128 31.40 3.68 -8.17
C GLY A 128 31.51 4.28 -9.58
N PRO A 129 32.71 4.22 -10.21
CA PRO A 129 32.89 4.65 -11.59
C PRO A 129 32.04 3.79 -12.54
N ILE A 130 31.36 4.44 -13.48
CA ILE A 130 30.61 3.75 -14.53
C ILE A 130 31.54 3.63 -15.74
N TRP A 131 31.90 2.39 -16.07
CA TRP A 131 32.61 2.06 -17.29
C TRP A 131 31.59 1.81 -18.40
N VAL A 132 31.54 2.70 -19.38
CA VAL A 132 30.70 2.55 -20.57
C VAL A 132 31.59 2.11 -21.73
N ASP A 133 31.40 0.87 -22.19
CA ASP A 133 32.00 0.41 -23.44
C ASP A 133 31.19 1.00 -24.62
N LEU A 134 31.77 2.00 -25.28
CA LEU A 134 31.16 2.68 -26.41
C LEU A 134 31.33 1.92 -27.74
N SER A 135 32.01 0.76 -27.72
CA SER A 135 32.07 -0.12 -28.90
C SER A 135 30.79 -0.95 -29.09
N ASP A 136 29.99 -1.12 -28.02
CA ASP A 136 28.67 -1.75 -28.07
C ASP A 136 27.63 -0.68 -28.43
N GLY A 137 27.33 -0.53 -29.73
CA GLY A 137 26.44 0.49 -30.32
C GLY A 137 24.96 0.43 -29.90
N ARG A 138 24.64 -0.21 -28.77
CA ARG A 138 23.29 -0.31 -28.20
C ARG A 138 23.34 -0.30 -26.68
N ARG A 139 23.42 0.88 -26.04
CA ARG A 139 22.88 1.12 -24.68
C ARG A 139 22.87 2.61 -24.34
N GLN A 140 21.71 3.24 -24.44
CA GLN A 140 21.43 4.43 -23.63
C GLN A 140 21.29 3.95 -22.18
N LEU A 141 22.32 4.16 -21.37
CA LEU A 141 22.24 3.94 -19.93
C LEU A 141 21.42 5.08 -19.32
N TYR A 142 20.17 4.78 -19.00
CA TYR A 142 19.31 5.70 -18.26
C TYR A 142 19.63 5.53 -16.76
N VAL A 143 20.32 6.51 -16.18
CA VAL A 143 20.75 6.47 -14.77
C VAL A 143 19.79 7.29 -13.91
N ASP A 144 18.58 6.77 -13.74
CA ASP A 144 17.65 7.28 -12.73
C ASP A 144 18.04 6.72 -11.37
N GLY A 145 18.78 7.50 -10.57
CA GLY A 145 19.12 7.10 -9.21
C GLY A 145 20.26 7.88 -8.52
N CYS A 146 21.03 8.69 -9.23
CA CYS A 146 22.09 9.50 -8.60
C CYS A 146 21.51 10.78 -7.99
N MET A 147 20.82 10.64 -6.86
CA MET A 147 20.12 11.76 -6.25
C MET A 147 21.03 12.78 -5.55
N GLU A 148 22.30 12.50 -5.23
CA GLU A 148 23.12 13.47 -4.45
C GLU A 148 24.62 13.52 -4.77
N GLN A 149 25.16 12.72 -5.71
CA GLN A 149 26.58 12.79 -6.08
C GLN A 149 26.77 12.74 -7.60
N PRO A 150 27.69 13.55 -8.17
CA PRO A 150 27.96 13.54 -9.60
C PRO A 150 28.61 12.21 -9.99
N LEU A 151 28.01 11.51 -10.95
CA LEU A 151 28.61 10.34 -11.55
C LEU A 151 29.90 10.73 -12.25
N THR A 152 31.00 10.04 -11.91
CA THR A 152 32.23 10.14 -12.67
C THR A 152 32.17 9.12 -13.81
N LEU A 153 31.85 9.60 -15.01
CA LEU A 153 31.86 8.78 -16.21
C LEU A 153 33.31 8.68 -16.70
N VAL A 154 33.88 7.48 -16.68
CA VAL A 154 35.26 7.25 -17.11
C VAL A 154 35.22 6.62 -18.51
N HIS A 155 35.71 7.35 -19.50
CA HIS A 155 35.80 6.87 -20.87
C HIS A 155 37.11 6.08 -21.05
N TRP A 156 37.01 4.79 -21.31
CA TRP A 156 38.14 3.98 -21.79
C TRP A 156 38.14 3.97 -23.32
N LYS A 157 39.12 4.62 -23.97
CA LYS A 157 39.43 4.31 -25.38
C LYS A 157 40.53 3.26 -25.39
N PHE A 158 40.21 2.06 -25.89
CA PHE A 158 41.22 1.11 -26.34
C PHE A 158 41.86 1.69 -27.63
N PHE A 159 42.86 2.55 -27.50
CA PHE A 159 43.76 2.82 -28.63
C PHE A 159 44.82 1.74 -28.63
N SER A 160 44.65 0.74 -29.48
CA SER A 160 45.70 -0.21 -29.82
C SER A 160 46.82 0.56 -30.55
N GLY A 161 47.78 1.14 -29.82
CA GLY A 161 48.98 1.71 -30.44
C GLY A 161 49.76 2.82 -29.75
N LEU A 162 49.61 3.11 -28.44
CA LEU A 162 50.44 4.11 -27.75
C LEU A 162 51.16 3.54 -26.51
N PRO A 163 52.37 4.05 -26.17
CA PRO A 163 53.17 3.57 -25.04
C PRO A 163 52.51 3.87 -23.67
N PRO A 164 52.83 3.10 -22.61
CA PRO A 164 52.12 3.10 -21.33
C PRO A 164 52.27 4.34 -20.44
N ASP A 165 52.95 5.41 -20.87
CA ASP A 165 53.33 6.54 -20.00
C ASP A 165 52.48 7.82 -20.16
N CYS A 166 51.40 7.79 -20.94
CA CYS A 166 50.58 8.98 -21.18
C CYS A 166 49.43 9.13 -20.16
N THR A 167 49.68 9.89 -19.08
CA THR A 167 48.71 10.25 -18.02
C THR A 167 47.64 11.28 -18.44
N LEU A 168 47.42 11.47 -19.74
CA LEU A 168 46.66 12.60 -20.30
C LEU A 168 45.55 12.13 -21.24
N CYS A 169 44.55 11.41 -20.70
CA CYS A 169 43.31 11.11 -21.41
C CYS A 169 42.11 11.26 -20.47
N VAL A 170 41.82 12.49 -20.05
CA VAL A 170 40.58 12.81 -19.32
C VAL A 170 40.01 14.12 -19.84
N VAL A 171 38.95 14.05 -20.67
CA VAL A 171 38.03 15.19 -20.88
C VAL A 171 36.58 14.71 -20.96
N ALA A 172 35.85 15.11 -19.91
CA ALA A 172 34.45 15.50 -19.74
C ALA A 172 33.31 14.95 -20.63
N VAL A 173 32.23 14.52 -19.97
CA VAL A 173 30.86 14.98 -20.27
C VAL A 173 30.09 15.22 -18.97
N VAL A 174 30.08 16.48 -18.50
CA VAL A 174 29.09 17.01 -17.55
C VAL A 174 28.22 17.98 -18.34
N SER A 175 27.19 17.47 -19.01
CA SER A 175 26.17 18.32 -19.64
C SER A 175 25.09 17.42 -20.19
N LEU A 176 24.01 17.20 -19.42
CA LEU A 176 22.64 17.05 -19.95
C LEU A 176 21.51 16.81 -18.92
N PHE A 177 21.73 16.79 -17.61
CA PHE A 177 20.65 16.48 -16.65
C PHE A 177 20.24 17.63 -15.74
N ARG A 178 19.85 18.78 -16.33
CA ARG A 178 19.18 19.87 -15.60
C ARG A 178 17.74 20.16 -16.04
N SER A 179 17.13 19.35 -16.91
CA SER A 179 15.79 19.63 -17.44
C SER A 179 14.85 18.43 -17.32
N SER A 180 14.48 18.04 -16.10
CA SER A 180 13.20 17.36 -15.84
C SER A 180 12.89 17.39 -14.34
N ALA A 181 12.66 18.58 -13.83
CA ALA A 181 12.06 18.77 -12.51
C ALA A 181 10.54 18.63 -12.64
N ASP A 182 10.00 17.41 -12.75
CA ASP A 182 8.53 17.24 -12.71
C ASP A 182 8.02 15.83 -12.33
N TRP A 183 8.75 15.04 -11.54
CA TRP A 183 8.30 13.69 -11.16
C TRP A 183 7.55 13.61 -9.81
N ARG A 184 7.31 14.73 -9.11
CA ARG A 184 6.57 14.74 -7.82
C ARG A 184 5.04 14.48 -7.95
N ARG A 185 4.55 14.07 -9.11
CA ARG A 185 3.13 13.76 -9.36
C ARG A 185 2.96 12.41 -10.06
N ALA A 186 3.18 11.30 -9.36
CA ALA A 186 2.54 10.02 -9.67
C ALA A 186 2.80 9.00 -8.54
N GLY A 187 1.73 8.68 -7.79
CA GLY A 187 1.41 7.37 -7.22
C GLY A 187 2.40 6.70 -6.27
#